data_AF-A0A2S3VQV9-F1
#
_entry.id   AF-A0A2S3VQV9-F1
#
_cell.length_a   1.000
_cell.length_b   1.000
_cell.length_c   1.000
_cell.angle_alpha   90.00
_cell.angle_beta   90.00
_cell.angle_gamma   90.00
#
_symmetry.space_group_name_H-M   'P 1'
#
loop_
_entity.id
_entity.type
_entity.pdbx_description
1 polymer ?
#
loop_
_entity_poly.entity_id
_entity_poly.type
_entity_poly.pdbx_seq_one_letter_code
_entity_poly.pdbx_strand_id
1 'polypeptide(L)'
;MLLWGEGGDLYTGSKAFAKFFDGPTQSHYPGGVEYCKVPRAQSLGWNTHFGALQHLHFMSEAVKADTTTDRIDDTLGKSLEWIEYAYKVATLKIAFDAKLTSEDLAKLRLPSIVANLCLKDDRYVTVRTLFSRVDFQDERRKKMVPDVALGSIFHVLQDSFSPAHTCRVEEAVNGKQYATLIEVYNYNDQVKEKNGKENHTKLDLYPQWLLDYSRTGVHKYENDPVSVGAWLLDAVDTGKEWPEVRDHLLNTAFKKASSQRLEGVSCIGT
;
A
#
# COMPACT_ATOMS: atom_id res chain seq x y z
N MET A 1 4.67 19.01 0.27
CA MET A 1 4.54 17.57 -0.01
C MET A 1 4.44 17.38 -1.51
N LEU A 2 5.48 16.82 -2.13
CA LEU A 2 5.49 16.48 -3.54
C LEU A 2 5.16 14.99 -3.65
N LEU A 3 3.87 14.66 -3.73
CA LEU A 3 3.43 13.29 -3.97
C LEU A 3 3.88 12.86 -5.37
N TRP A 4 4.29 11.60 -5.54
CA TRP A 4 4.55 11.06 -6.86
C TRP A 4 3.27 11.11 -7.71
N GLY A 5 3.40 11.68 -8.90
CA GLY A 5 2.36 11.72 -9.92
C GLY A 5 1.81 13.12 -10.15
N GLU A 6 2.50 13.91 -10.98
CA GLU A 6 1.75 14.81 -11.86
C GLU A 6 0.78 13.94 -12.66
N GLY A 7 -0.46 14.38 -12.88
CA GLY A 7 -1.51 13.55 -13.49
C GLY A 7 -1.13 12.91 -14.83
N GLY A 8 -0.14 13.46 -15.54
CA GLY A 8 0.48 12.86 -16.72
C GLY A 8 1.26 11.56 -16.43
N ASP A 9 2.05 11.51 -15.36
CA ASP A 9 2.83 10.31 -14.98
C ASP A 9 1.92 9.17 -14.52
N LEU A 10 0.85 9.50 -13.78
CA LEU A 10 -0.14 8.51 -13.33
C LEU A 10 -0.95 7.97 -14.52
N TYR A 11 -1.43 8.83 -15.42
CA TYR A 11 -2.18 8.44 -16.62
C TYR A 11 -1.36 7.64 -17.62
N THR A 12 -0.13 8.09 -17.90
CA THR A 12 0.76 7.38 -18.84
C THR A 12 1.25 6.07 -18.24
N GLY A 13 1.52 6.06 -16.93
CA GLY A 13 1.85 4.86 -16.17
C GLY A 13 0.72 3.83 -16.18
N SER A 14 -0.51 4.22 -15.85
CA SER A 14 -1.68 3.33 -15.82
C SER A 14 -2.06 2.78 -17.20
N LYS A 15 -1.97 3.58 -18.28
CA LYS A 15 -2.14 3.07 -19.66
C LYS A 15 -1.04 2.12 -20.10
N ALA A 16 0.20 2.35 -19.66
CA ALA A 16 1.28 1.40 -19.87
C ALA A 16 0.99 0.11 -19.08
N PHE A 17 0.52 0.23 -17.83
CA PHE A 17 0.07 -0.87 -16.97
C PHE A 17 -1.01 -1.76 -17.59
N ALA A 18 -2.05 -1.18 -18.19
CA ALA A 18 -3.09 -1.95 -18.87
C ALA A 18 -2.56 -2.82 -20.03
N LYS A 19 -1.61 -2.30 -20.82
CA LYS A 19 -0.96 -3.06 -21.90
C LYS A 19 -0.02 -4.17 -21.40
N PHE A 20 0.34 -4.19 -20.11
CA PHE A 20 1.26 -5.17 -19.53
C PHE A 20 0.58 -6.51 -19.14
N PHE A 21 -0.75 -6.54 -19.09
CA PHE A 21 -1.55 -7.71 -18.68
C PHE A 21 -2.21 -8.47 -19.85
N ASP A 22 -2.12 -7.95 -21.09
CA ASP A 22 -2.79 -8.51 -22.27
C ASP A 22 -1.99 -9.62 -23.01
N GLY A 23 -0.84 -10.07 -22.49
CA GLY A 23 0.05 -11.03 -23.18
C GLY A 23 0.36 -12.31 -22.39
N PRO A 24 0.35 -13.50 -23.04
CA PRO A 24 0.75 -14.73 -22.37
C PRO A 24 2.27 -14.80 -22.23
N THR A 25 2.73 -14.94 -20.98
CA THR A 25 4.04 -15.44 -20.51
C THR A 25 5.24 -14.51 -20.31
N GLN A 26 5.32 -13.28 -20.83
CA GLN A 26 6.47 -12.40 -20.54
C GLN A 26 6.06 -10.92 -20.58
N SER A 27 5.59 -10.36 -19.47
CA SER A 27 5.33 -8.92 -19.36
C SER A 27 6.66 -8.16 -19.32
N HIS A 28 6.99 -7.47 -20.41
CA HIS A 28 8.15 -6.60 -20.52
C HIS A 28 7.98 -5.39 -19.56
N TYR A 29 8.70 -5.39 -18.45
CA TYR A 29 8.81 -4.21 -17.59
C TYR A 29 9.93 -3.30 -18.11
N PRO A 30 9.70 -1.99 -18.27
CA PRO A 30 10.78 -1.03 -18.47
C PRO A 30 11.52 -0.80 -17.15
N GLY A 31 12.26 -1.81 -16.69
CA GLY A 31 13.24 -1.65 -15.62
C GLY A 31 14.50 -1.03 -16.23
N GLY A 32 14.52 0.29 -16.44
CA GLY A 32 15.72 1.11 -16.70
C GLY A 32 16.63 0.77 -17.90
N VAL A 33 16.44 -0.37 -18.56
CA VAL A 33 17.34 -0.90 -19.59
C VAL A 33 16.51 -1.58 -20.67
N GLU A 34 16.73 -1.19 -21.92
CA GLU A 34 16.14 -1.81 -23.10
C GLU A 34 16.40 -3.34 -23.08
N TYR A 35 15.35 -4.15 -23.27
CA TYR A 35 15.38 -5.62 -23.34
C TYR A 35 15.60 -6.41 -22.03
N CYS A 36 15.59 -5.77 -20.86
CA CYS A 36 15.61 -6.53 -19.60
C CYS A 36 14.29 -7.30 -19.38
N LYS A 37 14.39 -8.58 -18.99
CA LYS A 37 13.24 -9.46 -18.73
C LYS A 37 13.30 -9.96 -17.29
N VAL A 38 12.33 -9.54 -16.48
CA VAL A 38 12.16 -10.02 -15.11
C VAL A 38 11.10 -11.12 -15.11
N PRO A 39 11.39 -12.34 -14.60
CA PRO A 39 10.38 -13.37 -14.49
C PRO A 39 9.17 -12.87 -13.69
N ARG A 40 7.96 -13.25 -14.10
CA ARG A 40 6.69 -12.83 -13.44
C ARG A 40 6.73 -13.05 -11.92
N ALA A 41 7.23 -14.21 -11.47
CA ALA A 41 7.35 -14.54 -10.05
C ALA A 41 8.32 -13.62 -9.27
N GLN A 42 9.25 -12.95 -9.96
CA GLN A 42 10.21 -12.02 -9.36
C GLN A 42 9.83 -10.55 -9.58
N SER A 43 8.80 -10.27 -10.39
CA SER A 43 8.39 -8.91 -10.71
C SER A 43 7.70 -8.25 -9.52
N LEU A 44 8.17 -7.06 -9.13
CA LEU A 44 7.56 -6.25 -8.07
C LEU A 44 6.09 -5.94 -8.38
N GLY A 45 5.82 -5.31 -9.52
CA GLY A 45 4.45 -4.91 -9.88
C GLY A 45 3.49 -6.09 -10.03
N TRP A 46 3.98 -7.27 -10.45
CA TRP A 46 3.17 -8.48 -10.41
C TRP A 46 2.90 -8.94 -8.98
N ASN A 47 3.93 -9.00 -8.14
CA ASN A 47 3.79 -9.47 -6.76
C ASN A 47 2.92 -8.55 -5.90
N THR A 48 2.87 -7.24 -6.17
CA THR A 48 2.02 -6.31 -5.41
C THR A 48 0.53 -6.52 -5.68
N HIS A 49 0.15 -7.07 -6.83
CA HIS A 49 -1.27 -7.28 -7.18
C HIS A 49 -1.70 -8.74 -7.08
N PHE A 50 -0.81 -9.68 -7.40
CA PHE A 50 -1.18 -11.09 -7.58
C PHE A 50 -0.32 -12.07 -6.77
N GLY A 51 0.73 -11.58 -6.09
CA GLY A 51 1.72 -12.41 -5.42
C GLY A 51 1.90 -12.04 -3.95
N ALA A 52 3.14 -12.18 -3.45
CA ALA A 52 3.46 -12.12 -2.03
C ALA A 52 3.52 -10.69 -1.44
N LEU A 53 3.37 -9.66 -2.28
CA LEU A 53 3.45 -8.26 -1.88
C LEU A 53 2.09 -7.58 -1.85
N GLN A 54 0.98 -8.33 -1.88
CA GLN A 54 -0.38 -7.78 -1.81
C GLN A 54 -0.63 -6.95 -0.54
N HIS A 55 0.10 -7.20 0.54
CA HIS A 55 0.04 -6.39 1.77
C HIS A 55 0.45 -4.92 1.54
N LEU A 56 1.20 -4.60 0.47
CA LEU A 56 1.50 -3.21 0.09
C LEU A 56 0.26 -2.45 -0.43
N HIS A 57 -0.81 -3.18 -0.77
CA HIS A 57 -2.15 -2.67 -1.06
C HIS A 57 -3.15 -3.03 0.03
N PHE A 58 -2.66 -3.38 1.23
CA PHE A 58 -3.47 -3.89 2.35
C PHE A 58 -4.39 -5.06 1.96
N MET A 59 -3.96 -5.87 0.99
CA MET A 59 -4.63 -7.08 0.55
C MET A 59 -3.89 -8.31 1.06
N SER A 60 -4.64 -9.40 1.22
CA SER A 60 -4.10 -10.68 1.66
C SER A 60 -3.48 -11.43 0.48
N GLU A 61 -2.28 -11.97 0.66
CA GLU A 61 -1.70 -12.94 -0.29
C GLU A 61 -2.34 -14.34 -0.18
N ALA A 62 -2.93 -14.67 0.98
CA ALA A 62 -3.54 -15.97 1.22
C ALA A 62 -4.81 -16.14 0.36
N VAL A 63 -4.83 -17.20 -0.44
CA VAL A 63 -6.00 -17.69 -1.19
C VAL A 63 -6.85 -18.63 -0.30
N LYS A 64 -6.23 -19.21 0.74
CA LYS A 64 -6.89 -19.98 1.79
C LYS A 64 -6.25 -19.59 3.12
N ALA A 65 -6.98 -18.81 3.91
CA ALA A 65 -6.67 -18.59 5.32
C ALA A 65 -7.55 -19.53 6.16
N ASP A 66 -7.06 -19.97 7.31
CA ASP A 66 -7.81 -20.83 8.22
C ASP A 66 -9.04 -20.10 8.78
N THR A 67 -8.91 -18.80 9.05
CA THR A 67 -10.01 -17.91 9.42
C THR A 67 -9.85 -16.50 8.82
N THR A 68 -10.95 -15.73 8.78
CA THR A 68 -10.92 -14.29 8.43
C THR A 68 -9.99 -13.50 9.35
N THR A 69 -9.95 -13.84 10.64
CA THR A 69 -9.08 -13.20 11.63
C THR A 69 -7.61 -13.43 11.30
N ASP A 70 -7.22 -14.66 10.99
CA ASP A 70 -5.82 -14.98 10.62
C ASP A 70 -5.39 -14.22 9.38
N ARG A 71 -6.31 -14.08 8.41
CA ARG A 71 -6.10 -13.31 7.19
C ARG A 71 -5.83 -11.82 7.47
N ILE A 72 -6.64 -11.22 8.35
CA ILE A 72 -6.46 -9.84 8.79
C ILE A 72 -5.13 -9.68 9.52
N ASP A 73 -4.84 -10.55 10.48
CA ASP A 73 -3.66 -10.42 11.33
C ASP A 73 -2.36 -10.61 10.55
N ASP A 74 -2.32 -11.54 9.60
CA ASP A 74 -1.20 -11.72 8.67
C ASP A 74 -0.99 -10.48 7.78
N THR A 75 -2.07 -10.00 7.14
CA THR A 75 -2.01 -8.81 6.26
C THR A 75 -1.57 -7.58 7.04
N LEU A 76 -2.12 -7.38 8.23
CA LEU A 76 -1.81 -6.26 9.12
C LEU A 76 -0.36 -6.32 9.61
N GLY A 77 0.13 -7.51 10.02
CA GLY A 77 1.51 -7.69 10.44
C GLY A 77 2.50 -7.30 9.34
N LYS A 78 2.30 -7.82 8.12
CA LYS A 78 3.14 -7.51 6.96
C LYS A 78 3.06 -6.03 6.57
N SER A 79 1.87 -5.45 6.60
CA SER A 79 1.67 -4.03 6.32
C SER A 79 2.40 -3.14 7.33
N LEU A 80 2.33 -3.47 8.64
CA LEU A 80 3.02 -2.73 9.68
C LEU A 80 4.55 -2.84 9.59
N GLU A 81 5.09 -3.97 9.14
CA GLU A 81 6.52 -4.12 8.87
C GLU A 81 7.00 -3.19 7.75
N TRP A 82 6.22 -3.08 6.66
CA TRP A 82 6.49 -2.12 5.59
C TRP A 82 6.38 -0.67 6.10
N ILE A 83 5.31 -0.35 6.82
CA ILE A 83 5.07 0.99 7.37
C ILE A 83 6.19 1.39 8.33
N GLU A 84 6.66 0.48 9.20
CA GLU A 84 7.78 0.75 10.11
C GLU A 84 9.03 1.15 9.33
N TYR A 85 9.36 0.37 8.30
CA TYR A 85 10.52 0.62 7.47
C TYR A 85 10.41 1.96 6.73
N ALA A 86 9.28 2.21 6.07
CA ALA A 86 9.01 3.47 5.39
C ALA A 86 9.02 4.67 6.35
N TYR A 87 8.51 4.51 7.58
CA TYR A 87 8.50 5.56 8.60
C TYR A 87 9.91 5.89 9.08
N LYS A 88 10.78 4.87 9.26
CA LYS A 88 12.20 5.08 9.56
C LYS A 88 12.94 5.82 8.44
N VAL A 89 12.57 5.59 7.18
CA VAL A 89 13.11 6.35 6.05
C VAL A 89 12.57 7.78 6.00
N ALA A 90 11.26 7.96 6.24
CA ALA A 90 10.61 9.28 6.28
C ALA A 90 11.17 10.18 7.40
N THR A 91 11.52 9.59 8.55
CA THR A 91 12.13 10.29 9.69
C THR A 91 13.67 10.32 9.62
N LEU A 92 14.26 9.85 8.52
CA LEU A 92 15.71 9.76 8.31
C LEU A 92 16.47 8.91 9.35
N LYS A 93 15.78 8.11 10.16
CA LYS A 93 16.40 7.08 11.02
C LYS A 93 17.09 5.99 10.20
N ILE A 94 16.64 5.76 8.96
CA ILE A 94 17.36 5.05 7.91
C ILE A 94 17.71 6.05 6.81
N ALA A 95 19.00 6.22 6.54
CA ALA A 95 19.46 7.12 5.48
C ALA A 95 19.05 6.58 4.10
N PHE A 96 18.60 7.46 3.20
CA PHE A 96 18.14 7.05 1.86
C PHE A 96 19.25 6.47 0.97
N ASP A 97 20.51 6.78 1.26
CA ASP A 97 21.70 6.26 0.55
C ASP A 97 22.33 5.05 1.26
N ALA A 98 21.77 4.64 2.41
CA ALA A 98 22.16 3.40 3.05
C ALA A 98 21.92 2.22 2.09
N LYS A 99 22.79 1.22 2.21
CA LYS A 99 22.67 -0.03 1.45
C LYS A 99 21.40 -0.74 1.86
N LEU A 100 20.69 -1.26 0.87
CA LEU A 100 19.61 -2.20 1.11
C LEU A 100 20.23 -3.59 1.28
N THR A 101 20.10 -4.18 2.46
CA THR A 101 20.73 -5.46 2.79
C THR A 101 19.84 -6.64 2.40
N SER A 102 20.41 -7.85 2.33
CA SER A 102 19.62 -9.07 2.15
C SER A 102 18.65 -9.32 3.31
N GLU A 103 18.99 -8.85 4.51
CA GLU A 103 18.10 -8.91 5.68
C GLU A 103 16.89 -7.99 5.51
N ASP A 104 17.10 -6.76 5.03
CA ASP A 104 16.00 -5.83 4.70
C ASP A 104 15.07 -6.45 3.65
N LEU A 105 15.64 -7.00 2.57
CA LEU A 105 14.86 -7.65 1.52
C LEU A 105 14.06 -8.83 2.05
N ALA A 106 14.67 -9.67 2.89
CA ALA A 106 13.99 -10.83 3.47
C ALA A 106 12.87 -10.41 4.42
N LYS A 107 13.14 -9.44 5.31
CA LYS A 107 12.16 -8.90 6.25
C LYS A 107 10.97 -8.27 5.52
N LEU A 108 11.23 -7.51 4.46
CA LEU A 108 10.21 -6.85 3.65
C LEU A 108 9.61 -7.76 2.56
N ARG A 109 10.06 -9.02 2.47
CA ARG A 109 9.63 -10.02 1.47
C ARG A 109 9.80 -9.55 0.03
N LEU A 110 10.76 -8.64 -0.20
CA LEU A 110 11.00 -8.04 -1.51
C LEU A 110 11.77 -9.01 -2.41
N PRO A 111 11.36 -9.20 -3.66
CA PRO A 111 12.18 -9.89 -4.66
C PRO A 111 13.45 -9.08 -4.96
N SER A 112 14.38 -9.70 -5.69
CA SER A 112 15.65 -9.05 -6.04
C SER A 112 15.44 -7.69 -6.72
N ILE A 113 15.90 -6.63 -6.06
CA ILE A 113 15.82 -5.26 -6.59
C ILE A 113 16.76 -5.10 -7.79
N VAL A 114 17.92 -5.74 -7.76
CA VAL A 114 18.86 -5.79 -8.89
C VAL A 114 18.17 -6.33 -10.13
N ALA A 115 17.42 -7.43 -10.00
CA ALA A 115 16.69 -8.02 -11.11
C ALA A 115 15.56 -7.09 -11.59
N ASN A 116 14.77 -6.54 -10.65
CA ASN A 116 13.63 -5.68 -10.98
C ASN A 116 13.99 -4.35 -11.62
N LEU A 117 15.17 -3.82 -11.30
CA LEU A 117 15.67 -2.56 -11.83
C LEU A 117 16.79 -2.76 -12.86
N CYS A 118 17.07 -4.02 -13.22
CA CYS A 118 18.01 -4.42 -14.25
C CYS A 118 19.41 -3.83 -14.06
N LEU A 119 19.84 -3.76 -12.80
CA LEU A 119 21.11 -3.18 -12.42
C LEU A 119 22.23 -4.16 -12.76
N LYS A 120 23.27 -3.66 -13.43
CA LYS A 120 24.48 -4.44 -13.73
C LYS A 120 25.28 -4.79 -12.48
N ASP A 121 25.03 -4.08 -11.38
CA ASP A 121 25.89 -4.09 -10.21
C ASP A 121 25.07 -3.75 -8.95
N ASP A 122 25.11 -4.64 -7.96
CA ASP A 122 24.25 -4.61 -6.77
C ASP A 122 24.67 -3.54 -5.75
N ARG A 123 25.90 -3.06 -5.83
CA ARG A 123 26.41 -1.95 -5.01
C ARG A 123 25.71 -0.62 -5.29
N TYR A 124 24.86 -0.51 -6.30
CA TYR A 124 24.00 0.68 -6.46
C TYR A 124 22.62 0.53 -5.81
N VAL A 125 22.30 -0.66 -5.27
CA VAL A 125 21.06 -0.89 -4.51
C VAL A 125 21.18 -0.23 -3.14
N THR A 126 20.31 0.74 -2.93
CA THR A 126 20.19 1.56 -1.71
C THR A 126 18.73 1.69 -1.34
N VAL A 127 18.43 2.14 -0.13
CA VAL A 127 17.05 2.44 0.32
C VAL A 127 16.30 3.28 -0.72
N ARG A 128 16.96 4.29 -1.30
CA ARG A 128 16.43 5.14 -2.37
C ARG A 128 15.93 4.36 -3.60
N THR A 129 16.51 3.21 -3.92
CA THR A 129 16.07 2.40 -5.07
C THR A 129 14.66 1.83 -4.91
N LEU A 130 14.13 1.75 -3.68
CA LEU A 130 12.75 1.37 -3.40
C LEU A 130 11.76 2.52 -3.64
N PHE A 131 12.21 3.76 -3.42
CA PHE A 131 11.36 4.95 -3.44
C PHE A 131 11.62 5.88 -4.63
N SER A 132 12.49 5.48 -5.56
CA SER A 132 12.82 6.28 -6.75
C SER A 132 13.33 5.44 -7.92
N ARG A 133 13.23 5.98 -9.14
CA ARG A 133 13.79 5.35 -10.35
C ARG A 133 15.32 5.49 -10.36
N VAL A 134 16.02 4.41 -10.68
CA VAL A 134 17.48 4.27 -10.49
C VAL A 134 18.34 5.16 -11.40
N ASP A 135 17.79 5.57 -12.55
CA ASP A 135 18.54 6.34 -13.56
C ASP A 135 18.50 7.86 -13.34
N PHE A 136 17.88 8.34 -12.26
CA PHE A 136 17.83 9.76 -11.95
C PHE A 136 18.82 10.14 -10.85
N GLN A 137 19.99 10.64 -11.24
CA GLN A 137 20.99 11.26 -10.35
C GLN A 137 20.59 12.69 -9.91
N ASP A 138 19.31 13.04 -10.00
CA ASP A 138 18.82 14.37 -9.61
C ASP A 138 18.83 14.50 -8.08
N GLU A 139 19.64 15.44 -7.57
CA GLU A 139 19.70 15.79 -6.15
C GLU A 139 18.33 16.18 -5.58
N ARG A 140 17.43 16.75 -6.40
CA ARG A 140 16.05 17.04 -5.97
C ARG A 140 15.30 15.76 -5.62
N ARG A 141 15.44 14.71 -6.42
CA ARG A 141 14.78 13.42 -6.17
C ARG A 141 15.36 12.69 -4.97
N LYS A 142 16.66 12.84 -4.69
CA LYS A 142 17.27 12.32 -3.45
C LYS A 142 16.62 12.94 -2.22
N LYS A 143 16.44 14.26 -2.22
CA LYS A 143 15.77 15.01 -1.13
C LYS A 143 14.30 14.65 -0.95
N MET A 144 13.66 14.09 -1.98
CA MET A 144 12.27 13.66 -1.92
C MET A 144 12.08 12.24 -1.37
N VAL A 145 13.13 11.41 -1.24
CA VAL A 145 12.97 10.01 -0.77
C VAL A 145 12.18 9.89 0.54
N PRO A 146 12.43 10.73 1.57
CA PRO A 146 11.63 10.70 2.80
C PRO A 146 10.13 10.97 2.55
N ASP A 147 9.81 11.97 1.72
CA ASP A 147 8.43 12.30 1.33
C ASP A 147 7.76 11.14 0.58
N VAL A 148 8.50 10.43 -0.28
CA VAL A 148 7.99 9.28 -1.02
C VAL A 148 7.76 8.09 -0.11
N ALA A 149 8.67 7.85 0.85
CA ALA A 149 8.48 6.82 1.86
C ALA A 149 7.23 7.10 2.70
N LEU A 150 7.01 8.34 3.12
CA LEU A 150 5.78 8.75 3.79
C LEU A 150 4.54 8.58 2.89
N GLY A 151 4.63 8.98 1.62
CA GLY A 151 3.59 8.75 0.62
C GLY A 151 3.22 7.28 0.45
N SER A 152 4.20 6.37 0.54
CA SER A 152 3.96 4.92 0.50
C SER A 152 3.18 4.40 1.71
N ILE A 153 3.30 5.06 2.88
CA ILE A 153 2.47 4.75 4.05
C ILE A 153 1.03 5.22 3.79
N PHE A 154 0.86 6.44 3.28
CA PHE A 154 -0.47 6.97 2.94
C PHE A 154 -1.19 6.10 1.92
N HIS A 155 -0.46 5.56 0.95
CA HIS A 155 -0.98 4.58 0.00
C HIS A 155 -1.59 3.36 0.70
N VAL A 156 -0.85 2.73 1.64
CA VAL A 156 -1.38 1.60 2.43
C VAL A 156 -2.59 1.99 3.28
N LEU A 157 -2.59 3.19 3.87
CA LEU A 157 -3.74 3.68 4.65
C LEU A 157 -4.98 3.86 3.80
N GLN A 158 -4.85 4.46 2.60
CA GLN A 158 -5.94 4.64 1.65
C GLN A 158 -6.48 3.29 1.17
N ASP A 159 -5.58 2.40 0.75
CA ASP A 159 -5.94 1.06 0.29
C ASP A 159 -6.62 0.25 1.39
N SER A 160 -6.23 0.42 2.65
CA SER A 160 -6.90 -0.23 3.79
C SER A 160 -8.35 0.22 3.99
N PHE A 161 -8.81 1.29 3.33
CA PHE A 161 -10.19 1.78 3.32
C PHE A 161 -10.88 1.60 1.96
N SER A 162 -10.18 1.05 0.96
CA SER A 162 -10.78 0.74 -0.33
C SER A 162 -11.79 -0.42 -0.16
N PRO A 163 -13.04 -0.26 -0.63
CA PRO A 163 -14.02 -1.35 -0.71
C PRO A 163 -13.55 -2.50 -1.62
N ALA A 164 -12.58 -2.26 -2.50
CA ALA A 164 -11.95 -3.30 -3.30
C ALA A 164 -10.93 -4.12 -2.49
N HIS A 165 -10.42 -3.63 -1.35
CA HIS A 165 -9.35 -4.32 -0.62
C HIS A 165 -9.81 -4.86 0.73
N THR A 166 -10.82 -4.24 1.33
CA THR A 166 -11.27 -4.58 2.68
C THR A 166 -12.78 -4.50 2.83
N CYS A 167 -13.31 -5.22 3.82
CA CYS A 167 -14.63 -4.95 4.38
C CYS A 167 -14.47 -4.21 5.71
N ARG A 168 -15.13 -3.07 5.81
CA ARG A 168 -15.25 -2.31 7.06
C ARG A 168 -16.71 -2.11 7.43
N VAL A 169 -16.98 -1.99 8.72
CA VAL A 169 -18.31 -1.68 9.27
C VAL A 169 -18.25 -0.42 10.10
N GLU A 170 -19.38 0.26 10.24
CA GLU A 170 -19.51 1.43 11.10
C GLU A 170 -19.70 0.97 12.55
N GLU A 171 -18.85 1.46 13.46
CA GLU A 171 -18.92 1.20 14.90
C GLU A 171 -18.84 2.52 15.68
N ALA A 172 -19.76 2.71 16.62
CA ALA A 172 -19.76 3.88 17.50
C ALA A 172 -18.89 3.62 18.74
N VAL A 173 -17.85 4.44 18.93
CA VAL A 173 -16.92 4.37 20.06
C VAL A 173 -17.00 5.69 20.82
N ASN A 174 -17.49 5.66 22.06
CA ASN A 174 -17.65 6.85 22.90
C ASN A 174 -18.44 8.00 22.21
N GLY A 175 -19.49 7.63 21.46
CA GLY A 175 -20.34 8.59 20.74
C GLY A 175 -19.76 9.10 19.41
N LYS A 176 -18.57 8.62 19.00
CA LYS A 176 -17.94 8.96 17.73
C LYS A 176 -17.97 7.79 16.76
N GLN A 177 -18.07 8.07 15.46
CA GLN A 177 -18.16 7.03 14.43
C GLN A 177 -16.76 6.59 13.97
N TYR A 178 -16.56 5.27 13.90
CA TYR A 178 -15.35 4.63 13.42
C TYR A 178 -15.69 3.65 12.28
N ALA A 179 -14.79 3.54 11.32
CA ALA A 179 -14.82 2.51 10.29
C ALA A 179 -13.87 1.38 10.69
N THR A 180 -14.42 0.26 11.15
CA THR A 180 -13.64 -0.85 11.73
C THR A 180 -13.53 -2.03 10.79
N LEU A 181 -12.32 -2.60 10.70
CA LEU A 181 -11.98 -3.70 9.80
C LEU A 181 -12.59 -5.02 10.26
N ILE A 182 -13.24 -5.73 9.33
CA ILE A 182 -13.80 -7.07 9.56
C ILE A 182 -13.33 -8.11 8.54
N GLU A 183 -12.78 -7.69 7.41
CA GLU A 183 -12.21 -8.58 6.39
C GLU A 183 -11.18 -7.86 5.53
N VAL A 184 -10.18 -8.60 5.05
CA VAL A 184 -9.25 -8.19 4.00
C VAL A 184 -9.39 -9.16 2.82
N TYR A 185 -9.33 -8.65 1.60
CA TYR A 185 -9.54 -9.44 0.39
C TYR A 185 -8.21 -9.83 -0.26
N ASN A 186 -8.22 -10.85 -1.11
CA ASN A 186 -7.14 -11.18 -2.05
C ASN A 186 -7.62 -10.84 -3.45
N TYR A 187 -6.77 -10.20 -4.23
CA TYR A 187 -7.10 -9.80 -5.59
C TYR A 187 -7.57 -10.99 -6.44
N ASN A 188 -6.92 -12.15 -6.29
CA ASN A 188 -7.24 -13.35 -7.06
C ASN A 188 -8.61 -13.95 -6.71
N ASP A 189 -9.12 -13.71 -5.49
CA ASP A 189 -10.43 -14.19 -5.03
C ASP A 189 -11.58 -13.29 -5.51
N GLN A 190 -11.27 -12.07 -5.94
CA GLN A 190 -12.23 -11.12 -6.48
C GLN A 190 -12.55 -11.48 -7.94
N VAL A 191 -13.17 -12.65 -8.09
CA VAL A 191 -13.58 -13.20 -9.37
C VAL A 191 -14.63 -12.30 -9.98
N LYS A 192 -14.28 -11.83 -11.18
CA LYS A 192 -15.11 -11.29 -12.26
C LYS A 192 -16.62 -11.48 -12.05
N GLU A 193 -17.39 -10.40 -12.20
CA GLU A 193 -18.85 -10.44 -12.43
C GLU A 193 -19.21 -11.60 -13.39
N LYS A 194 -20.44 -12.12 -13.35
CA LYS A 194 -20.92 -13.19 -14.25
C LYS A 194 -20.65 -12.96 -15.76
N ASN A 195 -20.30 -11.72 -16.16
CA ASN A 195 -19.93 -11.31 -17.51
C ASN A 195 -18.41 -11.24 -17.78
N GLY A 196 -17.55 -11.65 -16.85
CA GLY A 196 -16.09 -11.58 -16.98
C GLY A 196 -15.43 -10.26 -16.58
N LYS A 197 -16.17 -9.24 -16.10
CA LYS A 197 -15.60 -7.95 -15.65
C LYS A 197 -15.13 -8.00 -14.20
N GLU A 198 -13.90 -7.56 -13.95
CA GLU A 198 -13.34 -7.45 -12.60
C GLU A 198 -14.13 -6.45 -11.76
N ASN A 199 -14.74 -6.90 -10.66
CA ASN A 199 -15.48 -6.04 -9.72
C ASN A 199 -14.54 -5.07 -9.01
N HIS A 200 -13.26 -5.44 -8.91
CA HIS A 200 -12.19 -4.67 -8.28
C HIS A 200 -12.14 -3.22 -8.77
N THR A 201 -12.05 -2.96 -10.08
CA THR A 201 -11.95 -1.58 -10.62
C THR A 201 -13.14 -0.68 -10.25
N LYS A 202 -14.34 -1.25 -10.08
CA LYS A 202 -15.51 -0.47 -9.67
C LYS A 202 -15.49 -0.14 -8.18
N LEU A 203 -15.11 -1.12 -7.37
CA LEU A 203 -15.01 -0.99 -5.92
C LEU A 203 -13.79 -0.16 -5.49
N ASP A 204 -12.81 0.01 -6.36
CA ASP A 204 -11.60 0.82 -6.13
C ASP A 204 -11.79 2.30 -6.50
N LEU A 205 -13.04 2.71 -6.79
CA LEU A 205 -13.40 4.11 -6.94
C LEU A 205 -13.50 4.79 -5.57
N TYR A 206 -13.51 6.13 -5.58
CA TYR A 206 -13.63 6.92 -4.36
C TYR A 206 -14.90 6.56 -3.57
N PRO A 207 -14.78 6.16 -2.30
CA PRO A 207 -15.95 5.82 -1.50
C PRO A 207 -16.75 7.08 -1.17
N GLN A 208 -18.07 6.93 -0.99
CA GLN A 208 -18.98 8.07 -0.81
C GLN A 208 -18.58 8.99 0.36
N TRP A 209 -18.10 8.42 1.47
CA TRP A 209 -17.66 9.21 2.63
C TRP A 209 -16.52 10.18 2.28
N LEU A 210 -15.63 9.81 1.35
CA LEU A 210 -14.53 10.67 0.90
C LEU A 210 -15.03 11.78 -0.01
N LEU A 211 -16.00 11.47 -0.89
CA LEU A 211 -16.66 12.47 -1.72
C LEU A 211 -17.40 13.50 -0.87
N ASP A 212 -18.07 13.07 0.20
CA ASP A 212 -18.75 13.96 1.13
C ASP A 212 -17.77 14.85 1.90
N TYR A 213 -16.66 14.28 2.39
CA TYR A 213 -15.57 15.06 2.99
C TYR A 213 -15.03 16.11 2.01
N SER A 214 -14.76 15.74 0.75
CA SER A 214 -14.22 16.69 -0.24
C SER A 214 -15.11 17.91 -0.50
N ARG A 215 -16.43 17.76 -0.29
CA ARG A 215 -17.43 18.83 -0.49
C ARG A 215 -17.68 19.64 0.76
N THR A 216 -17.64 19.01 1.93
CA THR A 216 -18.11 19.61 3.19
C THR A 216 -16.97 19.98 4.15
N GLY A 217 -15.81 19.36 3.99
CA GLY A 217 -14.70 19.43 4.95
C GLY A 217 -14.97 18.69 6.26
N VAL A 218 -16.06 17.91 6.35
CA VAL A 218 -16.46 17.21 7.58
C VAL A 218 -16.10 15.74 7.47
N HIS A 219 -15.31 15.24 8.42
CA HIS A 219 -14.96 13.83 8.53
C HIS A 219 -16.18 13.01 8.96
N LYS A 220 -16.47 11.93 8.23
CA LYS A 220 -17.51 10.98 8.63
C LYS A 220 -17.01 10.06 9.76
N TYR A 221 -15.76 9.62 9.68
CA TYR A 221 -15.16 8.69 10.64
C TYR A 221 -13.92 9.32 11.26
N GLU A 222 -13.75 9.17 12.57
CA GLU A 222 -12.60 9.70 13.29
C GLU A 222 -11.27 9.07 12.85
N ASN A 223 -11.33 7.85 12.31
CA ASN A 223 -10.18 7.09 11.89
C ASN A 223 -10.00 7.04 10.37
N ASP A 224 -10.64 7.94 9.61
CA ASP A 224 -10.46 7.95 8.16
C ASP A 224 -9.00 8.24 7.74
N PRO A 225 -8.58 7.80 6.55
CA PRO A 225 -7.21 7.97 6.07
C PRO A 225 -6.72 9.42 6.02
N VAL A 226 -7.63 10.40 5.87
CA VAL A 226 -7.26 11.82 5.82
C VAL A 226 -6.90 12.31 7.22
N SER A 227 -7.73 12.00 8.21
CA SER A 227 -7.49 12.33 9.62
C SER A 227 -6.23 11.66 10.15
N VAL A 228 -6.09 10.35 9.91
CA VAL A 228 -4.91 9.57 10.35
C VAL A 228 -3.65 10.01 9.60
N GLY A 229 -3.78 10.33 8.31
CA GLY A 229 -2.67 10.88 7.52
C GLY A 229 -2.18 12.23 8.05
N ALA A 230 -3.08 13.12 8.44
CA ALA A 230 -2.74 14.40 9.07
C ALA A 230 -2.00 14.21 10.40
N TRP A 231 -2.44 13.25 11.23
CA TRP A 231 -1.72 12.90 12.46
C TRP A 231 -0.32 12.33 12.17
N LEU A 232 -0.20 11.47 11.14
CA LEU A 232 1.09 10.87 10.79
C LEU A 232 2.09 11.90 10.26
N LEU A 233 1.62 12.96 9.59
CA LEU A 233 2.47 14.10 9.22
C LEU A 233 3.10 14.75 10.45
N ASP A 234 2.28 15.12 11.43
CA ASP A 234 2.76 15.65 12.71
C ASP A 234 3.70 14.68 13.41
N ALA A 235 3.40 13.38 13.37
CA ALA A 235 4.26 12.34 13.95
C ALA A 235 5.65 12.28 13.28
N VAL A 236 5.73 12.47 11.96
CA VAL A 236 7.02 12.57 11.25
C VAL A 236 7.75 13.85 11.62
N ASP A 237 7.06 15.00 11.57
CA ASP A 237 7.63 16.31 11.85
C ASP A 237 8.16 16.44 13.28
N THR A 238 7.48 15.80 14.23
CA THR A 238 7.86 15.76 15.66
C THR A 238 8.76 14.58 16.01
N GLY A 239 9.06 13.69 15.06
CA GLY A 239 9.96 12.56 15.27
C GLY A 239 9.47 11.54 16.30
N LYS A 240 8.16 11.25 16.35
CA LYS A 240 7.58 10.28 17.29
C LYS A 240 8.26 8.91 17.18
N GLU A 241 8.32 8.20 18.30
CA GLU A 241 8.89 6.85 18.30
C GLU A 241 7.92 5.82 17.71
N TRP A 242 8.49 4.82 17.03
CA TRP A 242 7.69 3.82 16.30
C TRP A 242 6.62 3.12 17.17
N PRO A 243 6.87 2.73 18.44
CA PRO A 243 5.83 2.14 19.27
C PRO A 243 4.57 3.02 19.41
N GLU A 244 4.75 4.34 19.57
CA GLU A 244 3.61 5.29 19.64
C GLU A 244 2.85 5.36 18.32
N VAL A 245 3.57 5.40 17.20
CA VAL A 245 2.98 5.41 15.85
C VAL A 245 2.21 4.12 15.59
N ARG A 246 2.81 2.97 15.90
CA ARG A 246 2.19 1.65 15.75
C ARG A 246 0.91 1.56 16.57
N ASP A 247 0.94 1.98 17.83
CA ASP A 247 -0.23 1.94 18.70
C ASP A 247 -1.32 2.89 18.21
N HIS A 248 -0.97 4.07 17.70
CA HIS A 248 -1.93 4.96 17.08
C HIS A 248 -2.61 4.31 15.87
N LEU A 249 -1.83 3.73 14.94
CA LEU A 249 -2.35 3.09 13.74
C LEU A 249 -3.28 1.90 14.06
N LEU A 250 -2.91 1.06 15.04
CA LEU A 250 -3.72 -0.06 15.50
C LEU A 250 -5.04 0.37 16.15
N ASN A 251 -5.05 1.51 16.84
CA ASN A 251 -6.25 2.05 17.47
C ASN A 251 -7.11 2.93 16.55
N THR A 252 -6.62 3.27 15.35
CA THR A 252 -7.30 4.13 14.38
C THR A 252 -7.49 3.42 13.04
N ALA A 253 -6.60 3.64 12.07
CA ALA A 253 -6.76 3.15 10.70
C ALA A 253 -6.93 1.63 10.62
N PHE A 254 -6.23 0.87 11.47
CA PHE A 254 -6.28 -0.60 11.48
C PHE A 254 -7.12 -1.18 12.61
N LYS A 255 -8.02 -0.36 13.20
CA LYS A 255 -8.93 -0.82 14.24
C LYS A 255 -9.84 -1.94 13.71
N LYS A 256 -9.75 -3.12 14.33
CA LYS A 256 -10.63 -4.26 14.08
C LYS A 256 -11.97 -4.06 14.80
N ALA A 257 -13.07 -4.54 14.21
CA ALA A 257 -14.39 -4.45 14.84
C ALA A 257 -14.46 -5.31 16.11
N SER A 258 -15.30 -4.90 17.06
CA SER A 258 -15.63 -5.75 18.20
C SER A 258 -16.37 -7.02 17.74
N SER A 259 -16.03 -8.17 18.32
CA SER A 259 -16.48 -9.51 17.90
C SER A 259 -17.98 -9.80 18.04
N GLN A 260 -18.80 -8.82 18.43
CA GLN A 260 -20.20 -9.02 18.80
C GLN A 260 -21.21 -8.86 17.66
N ARG A 261 -20.81 -8.46 16.43
CA ARG A 261 -21.76 -8.19 15.33
C ARG A 261 -21.18 -8.40 13.92
N LEU A 262 -20.88 -9.64 13.54
CA LEU A 262 -20.38 -9.92 12.17
C LEU A 262 -21.40 -10.62 11.25
N GLU A 263 -22.55 -11.09 11.76
CA GLU A 263 -23.57 -11.71 10.92
C GLU A 263 -24.50 -10.66 10.27
N GLY A 264 -24.59 -10.69 8.94
CA GLY A 264 -25.56 -9.89 8.17
C GLY A 264 -25.20 -8.41 7.99
N VAL A 265 -23.99 -7.99 8.34
CA VAL A 265 -23.56 -6.59 8.20
C VAL A 265 -22.98 -6.34 6.81
N SER A 266 -23.41 -5.26 6.16
CA SER A 266 -22.86 -4.82 4.87
C SER A 266 -21.59 -4.00 5.05
N CYS A 267 -20.60 -4.23 4.20
CA CYS A 267 -19.39 -3.41 4.15
C CYS A 267 -19.75 -1.95 3.79
N ILE A 268 -19.07 -0.99 4.41
CA ILE A 268 -19.20 0.42 4.03
C ILE A 268 -18.49 0.68 2.70
N GLY A 269 -19.06 1.57 1.88
CA GLY A 269 -18.44 2.01 0.62
C GLY A 269 -18.69 1.10 -0.59
N THR A 270 -19.35 -0.05 -0.42
CA THR A 270 -19.85 -0.89 -1.53
C THR A 270 -21.12 -0.34 -2.16
#